data_AF-A0A8T6SJ47-F1
#
_entry.id   AF-A0A8T6SJ47-F1
#
_cell.length_a   1.000
_cell.length_b   1.000
_cell.length_c   1.000
_cell.angle_alpha   90.00
_cell.angle_beta   90.00
_cell.angle_gamma   90.00
#
_symmetry.space_group_name_H-M   'P 1'
#
loop_
_entity.id
_entity.type
_entity.pdbx_description
1 polymer ?
#
loop_
_entity_poly.entity_id
_entity_poly.type
_entity_poly.pdbx_seq_one_letter_code
_entity_poly.pdbx_strand_id
1 'polypeptide(L)'
;MSRGKCLTLLLFFLTIIMGISISFSGGPLTANSSSSPSYVGAEECGTCHAEEYEGWNQTNHAWAVRLIQNASGNFYSVGSTSNRAGTPTRIYDEASFMAGCRDCHVTGGNDFDPLGANQTWPERQTDPAKFLNIQCEVCHGAGMDQPWGEASMIINYSAALCELCHQPGSSHDNSYWKSAHAESLADLLASDHAADYCLSCMSTQGALGLDVSLNTTNLESVSCVACHDPHSHTYEAQLRYQDSIELCGQCHSQAELFENSAHSKAGLECTSCHC
;
A
#
# COMPACT_ATOMS: atom_id res chain seq x y z
N MET A 1 65.73 -39.37 -36.29
CA MET A 1 65.99 -40.51 -37.21
C MET A 1 64.75 -41.40 -37.29
N SER A 2 64.53 -42.08 -38.43
CA SER A 2 63.56 -43.17 -38.76
C SER A 2 62.29 -43.34 -37.87
N ARG A 3 61.06 -43.18 -38.37
CA ARG A 3 60.30 -44.01 -39.36
C ARG A 3 60.08 -45.49 -38.98
N GLY A 4 58.81 -45.87 -38.89
CA GLY A 4 58.25 -47.24 -38.99
C GLY A 4 56.71 -47.16 -39.08
N LYS A 5 56.12 -47.14 -40.30
CA LYS A 5 55.41 -48.28 -40.93
C LYS A 5 54.28 -48.83 -40.03
N CYS A 6 52.98 -48.57 -40.22
CA CYS A 6 52.15 -48.57 -41.43
C CYS A 6 52.14 -49.91 -42.18
N LEU A 7 51.17 -50.79 -41.85
CA LEU A 7 50.51 -51.75 -42.75
C LEU A 7 49.28 -52.40 -42.05
N THR A 8 48.28 -52.84 -42.82
CA THR A 8 47.18 -53.76 -42.42
C THR A 8 46.07 -53.10 -41.57
N LEU A 9 44.77 -53.21 -41.86
CA LEU A 9 44.04 -53.96 -42.90
C LEU A 9 42.94 -53.06 -43.51
N LEU A 10 42.67 -53.24 -44.80
CA LEU A 10 41.60 -52.59 -45.55
C LEU A 10 40.48 -53.61 -45.77
N LEU A 11 39.20 -53.17 -45.70
CA LEU A 11 37.97 -53.72 -46.33
C LEU A 11 36.77 -53.93 -45.38
N PHE A 12 35.59 -53.59 -45.92
CA PHE A 12 34.22 -53.79 -45.38
C PHE A 12 33.88 -53.01 -44.09
N PHE A 13 32.78 -52.26 -43.98
CA PHE A 13 31.52 -52.28 -44.75
C PHE A 13 31.03 -50.92 -45.26
N LEU A 14 30.29 -50.99 -46.37
CA LEU A 14 29.48 -49.91 -46.96
C LEU A 14 28.19 -49.68 -46.13
N THR A 15 27.57 -48.50 -46.27
CA THR A 15 26.17 -48.16 -45.84
C THR A 15 25.87 -48.30 -44.33
N ILE A 16 25.46 -47.25 -43.62
CA ILE A 16 24.15 -46.59 -43.72
C ILE A 16 24.30 -45.12 -43.26
N ILE A 17 24.03 -44.16 -44.15
CA ILE A 17 23.70 -42.78 -43.76
C ILE A 17 22.18 -42.67 -43.89
N MET A 18 21.46 -43.01 -42.83
CA MET A 18 20.02 -42.79 -42.75
C MET A 18 19.79 -41.53 -41.91
N GLY A 19 19.16 -40.53 -42.51
CA GLY A 19 19.02 -39.21 -41.91
C GLY A 19 18.17 -39.25 -40.64
N ILE A 20 18.78 -38.91 -39.51
CA ILE A 20 18.04 -38.44 -38.35
C ILE A 20 17.89 -36.93 -38.53
N SER A 21 16.86 -36.54 -39.27
CA SER A 21 16.35 -35.18 -39.22
C SER A 21 15.77 -34.95 -37.83
N ILE A 22 16.58 -34.40 -36.92
CA ILE A 22 16.08 -33.92 -35.63
C ILE A 22 15.23 -32.69 -35.93
N SER A 23 13.95 -32.93 -36.21
CA SER A 23 12.93 -31.89 -36.25
C SER A 23 12.85 -31.28 -34.86
N PHE A 24 13.57 -30.17 -34.66
CA PHE A 24 13.36 -29.30 -33.52
C PHE A 24 11.97 -28.68 -33.70
N SER A 25 10.96 -29.35 -33.13
CA SER A 25 9.61 -28.82 -32.96
C SER A 25 9.67 -27.66 -31.96
N GLY A 26 10.21 -26.53 -32.41
CA GLY A 26 10.04 -25.22 -31.78
C GLY A 26 8.58 -24.83 -31.88
N GLY A 27 7.74 -25.47 -31.07
CA GLY A 27 6.41 -24.95 -30.78
C GLY A 27 6.58 -23.53 -30.23
N PRO A 28 5.67 -22.59 -30.58
CA PRO A 28 5.72 -21.27 -29.97
C PRO A 28 5.69 -21.44 -28.45
N LEU A 29 6.51 -20.67 -27.74
CA LEU A 29 6.39 -20.55 -26.29
C LEU A 29 5.04 -19.89 -26.01
N THR A 30 4.01 -20.72 -25.81
CA THR A 30 2.73 -20.28 -25.30
C THR A 30 2.93 -19.91 -23.84
N ALA A 31 3.25 -18.64 -23.59
CA ALA A 31 3.06 -18.02 -22.30
C ALA A 31 1.55 -18.08 -21.98
N ASN A 32 1.15 -19.18 -21.33
CA ASN A 32 -0.25 -19.49 -21.05
C ASN A 32 -0.45 -19.79 -19.57
N SER A 33 -0.36 -18.74 -18.77
CA SER A 33 -1.23 -18.51 -17.62
C SER A 33 -1.07 -17.06 -17.17
N SER A 34 -2.01 -16.20 -17.56
CA SER A 34 -2.24 -14.96 -16.82
C SER A 34 -2.85 -15.35 -15.47
N SER A 35 -2.02 -15.67 -14.49
CA SER A 35 -2.44 -15.80 -13.10
C SER A 35 -2.90 -14.43 -12.62
N SER A 36 -4.12 -14.35 -12.08
CA SER A 36 -4.63 -13.11 -11.50
C SER A 36 -3.67 -12.62 -10.40
N PRO A 37 -3.44 -11.29 -10.25
CA PRO A 37 -2.64 -10.74 -9.17
C PRO A 37 -3.09 -11.28 -7.82
N SER A 38 -2.15 -11.75 -7.00
CA SER A 38 -2.43 -12.45 -5.75
C SER A 38 -1.81 -11.76 -4.54
N TYR A 39 -2.48 -11.88 -3.39
CA TYR A 39 -2.01 -11.32 -2.13
C TYR A 39 -0.79 -12.09 -1.61
N VAL A 40 0.34 -11.39 -1.43
CA VAL A 40 1.63 -11.98 -1.01
C VAL A 40 1.99 -11.72 0.44
N GLY A 41 1.46 -10.66 1.06
CA GLY A 41 1.79 -10.21 2.41
C GLY A 41 2.99 -9.26 2.48
N ALA A 42 2.98 -8.35 3.47
CA ALA A 42 3.95 -7.24 3.60
C ALA A 42 5.41 -7.68 3.73
N GLU A 43 5.69 -8.85 4.31
CA GLU A 43 7.06 -9.36 4.45
C GLU A 43 7.75 -9.57 3.08
N GLU A 44 6.99 -10.01 2.07
CA GLU A 44 7.49 -10.17 0.70
C GLU A 44 7.78 -8.80 0.07
N CYS A 45 6.91 -7.79 0.30
CA CYS A 45 7.14 -6.41 -0.14
C CYS A 45 8.44 -5.85 0.45
N GLY A 46 8.69 -6.10 1.74
CA GLY A 46 9.90 -5.67 2.46
C GLY A 46 11.21 -6.27 1.95
N THR A 47 11.18 -7.32 1.11
CA THR A 47 12.40 -7.85 0.46
C THR A 47 13.00 -6.89 -0.57
N CYS A 48 12.17 -6.00 -1.14
CA CYS A 48 12.58 -4.97 -2.10
C CYS A 48 12.37 -3.55 -1.54
N HIS A 49 11.27 -3.31 -0.83
CA HIS A 49 10.87 -2.02 -0.22
C HIS A 49 11.14 -2.02 1.28
N ALA A 50 12.40 -2.19 1.65
CA ALA A 50 12.80 -2.35 3.05
C ALA A 50 12.52 -1.11 3.90
N GLU A 51 12.74 0.09 3.38
CA GLU A 51 12.54 1.35 4.11
C GLU A 51 11.04 1.60 4.41
N GLU A 52 10.19 1.46 3.40
CA GLU A 52 8.74 1.59 3.55
C GLU A 52 8.17 0.50 4.46
N TYR A 53 8.66 -0.74 4.36
CA TYR A 53 8.26 -1.83 5.24
C TYR A 53 8.69 -1.59 6.70
N GLU A 54 9.94 -1.19 6.95
CA GLU A 54 10.44 -0.93 8.31
C GLU A 54 9.70 0.23 8.99
N GLY A 55 9.36 1.27 8.24
CA GLY A 55 8.52 2.37 8.72
C GLY A 55 7.06 1.94 8.97
N TRP A 56 6.42 1.29 7.98
CA TRP A 56 5.05 0.77 8.10
C TRP A 56 4.90 -0.19 9.29
N ASN A 57 5.88 -1.07 9.52
CA ASN A 57 5.86 -2.07 10.60
C ASN A 57 5.95 -1.45 12.02
N GLN A 58 6.07 -0.12 12.13
CA GLN A 58 5.96 0.62 13.39
C GLN A 58 4.60 1.31 13.56
N THR A 59 3.77 1.33 12.52
CA THR A 59 2.46 2.02 12.51
C THR A 59 1.36 1.24 13.21
N ASN A 60 0.28 1.93 13.60
CA ASN A 60 -0.90 1.24 14.14
C ASN A 60 -1.60 0.34 13.09
N HIS A 61 -1.42 0.61 11.79
CA HIS A 61 -1.94 -0.26 10.72
C HIS A 61 -1.29 -1.65 10.73
N ALA A 62 0.03 -1.73 10.91
CA ALA A 62 0.77 -2.99 11.05
C ALA A 62 0.42 -3.80 12.31
N TRP A 63 -0.24 -3.19 13.31
CA TRP A 63 -0.59 -3.81 14.59
C TRP A 63 -2.08 -3.64 14.94
N ALA A 64 -2.95 -3.42 13.94
CA ALA A 64 -4.37 -3.09 14.15
C ALA A 64 -5.13 -4.16 14.96
N VAL A 65 -4.74 -5.43 14.79
CA VAL A 65 -5.31 -6.61 15.44
C VAL A 65 -4.24 -7.35 16.24
N ARG A 66 -4.61 -7.78 17.44
CA ARG A 66 -3.87 -8.79 18.20
C ARG A 66 -4.66 -10.09 18.22
N LEU A 67 -4.12 -11.12 17.55
CA LEU A 67 -4.58 -12.49 17.68
C LEU A 67 -4.12 -13.08 19.02
N ILE A 68 -5.04 -13.76 19.71
CA ILE A 68 -4.86 -14.40 21.01
C ILE A 68 -5.35 -15.84 20.86
N GLN A 69 -4.42 -16.80 20.78
CA GLN A 69 -4.75 -18.22 20.63
C GLN A 69 -4.63 -18.95 21.96
N ASN A 70 -5.58 -19.83 22.25
CA ASN A 70 -5.55 -20.72 23.41
C ASN A 70 -6.30 -22.04 23.13
N ALA A 71 -6.39 -22.92 24.13
CA ALA A 71 -7.04 -24.23 23.99
C ALA A 71 -8.54 -24.18 23.64
N SER A 72 -9.19 -23.01 23.76
CA SER A 72 -10.59 -22.77 23.38
C SER A 72 -10.76 -22.10 22.01
N GLY A 73 -9.66 -21.79 21.28
CA GLY A 73 -9.69 -21.26 19.92
C GLY A 73 -8.98 -19.91 19.75
N ASN A 74 -9.35 -19.22 18.67
CA ASN A 74 -8.84 -17.90 18.31
C ASN A 74 -9.72 -16.79 18.91
N PHE A 75 -9.07 -15.75 19.42
CA PHE A 75 -9.70 -14.53 19.92
C PHE A 75 -8.93 -13.32 19.38
N TYR A 76 -9.63 -12.21 19.15
CA TYR A 76 -9.09 -11.04 18.47
C TYR A 76 -9.29 -9.78 19.30
N SER A 77 -8.31 -8.87 19.31
CA SER A 77 -8.44 -7.55 19.94
C SER A 77 -8.11 -6.45 18.93
N VAL A 78 -8.93 -5.39 18.89
CA VAL A 78 -8.86 -4.29 17.92
C VAL A 78 -8.76 -2.93 18.61
N GLY A 79 -8.13 -1.97 17.94
CA GLY A 79 -8.03 -0.55 18.34
C GLY A 79 -6.68 -0.17 18.95
N SER A 80 -6.38 1.13 19.11
CA SER A 80 -5.04 1.67 19.40
C SER A 80 -4.30 1.14 20.64
N THR A 81 -4.98 0.41 21.54
CA THR A 81 -4.37 -0.26 22.71
C THR A 81 -4.04 -1.74 22.48
N SER A 82 -4.31 -2.29 21.29
CA SER A 82 -3.90 -3.65 20.88
C SER A 82 -2.41 -3.76 20.54
N ASN A 83 -1.69 -2.63 20.48
CA ASN A 83 -0.27 -2.56 20.16
C ASN A 83 0.61 -3.44 21.08
N ARG A 84 1.85 -3.71 20.62
CA ARG A 84 2.76 -4.81 21.03
C ARG A 84 2.89 -5.14 22.54
N ALA A 85 2.55 -4.24 23.47
CA ALA A 85 2.67 -4.45 24.90
C ALA A 85 1.40 -4.12 25.73
N GLY A 86 0.32 -3.64 25.10
CA GLY A 86 -0.91 -3.24 25.81
C GLY A 86 -1.70 -4.41 26.40
N THR A 87 -2.46 -4.13 27.46
CA THR A 87 -3.54 -5.04 27.93
C THR A 87 -4.74 -4.86 26.99
N PRO A 88 -5.24 -5.91 26.32
CA PRO A 88 -6.41 -5.84 25.47
C PRO A 88 -7.62 -5.25 26.20
N THR A 89 -8.12 -4.11 25.72
CA THR A 89 -9.29 -3.42 26.32
C THR A 89 -10.62 -4.04 25.89
N ARG A 90 -10.65 -4.67 24.71
CA ARG A 90 -11.75 -5.49 24.19
C ARG A 90 -11.20 -6.73 23.52
N ILE A 91 -11.87 -7.87 23.72
CA ILE A 91 -11.55 -9.16 23.10
C ILE A 91 -12.84 -9.70 22.50
N TYR A 92 -12.75 -10.19 21.27
CA TYR A 92 -13.83 -10.73 20.47
C TYR A 92 -13.54 -12.21 20.18
N ASP A 93 -14.57 -13.06 20.21
CA ASP A 93 -14.47 -14.38 19.61
C ASP A 93 -14.35 -14.29 18.08
N GLU A 94 -13.89 -15.37 17.45
CA GLU A 94 -13.68 -15.46 16.02
C GLU A 94 -14.94 -15.14 15.18
N ALA A 95 -16.11 -15.62 15.60
CA ALA A 95 -17.36 -15.37 14.86
C ALA A 95 -17.73 -13.88 14.90
N SER A 96 -17.60 -13.24 16.05
CA SER A 96 -17.88 -11.81 16.27
C SER A 96 -16.87 -10.91 15.54
N PHE A 97 -15.58 -11.25 15.57
CA PHE A 97 -14.53 -10.54 14.81
C PHE A 97 -14.77 -10.63 13.30
N MET A 98 -15.05 -11.83 12.80
CA MET A 98 -15.35 -12.05 11.38
C MET A 98 -16.63 -11.35 10.93
N ALA A 99 -17.66 -11.27 11.78
CA ALA A 99 -18.94 -10.66 11.43
C ALA A 99 -18.92 -9.12 11.39
N GLY A 100 -18.03 -8.44 12.12
CA GLY A 100 -18.10 -6.98 12.28
C GLY A 100 -16.78 -6.22 12.38
N CYS A 101 -15.63 -6.88 12.30
CA CYS A 101 -14.32 -6.23 12.40
C CYS A 101 -13.38 -6.53 11.23
N ARG A 102 -13.45 -7.73 10.62
CA ARG A 102 -12.48 -8.17 9.59
C ARG A 102 -12.30 -7.16 8.45
N ASP A 103 -13.39 -6.58 7.96
CA ASP A 103 -13.46 -5.75 6.76
C ASP A 103 -12.51 -4.55 6.80
N CYS A 104 -12.24 -4.00 7.99
CA CYS A 104 -11.40 -2.82 8.20
C CYS A 104 -10.14 -3.10 9.03
N HIS A 105 -9.83 -4.37 9.34
CA HIS A 105 -8.76 -4.74 10.26
C HIS A 105 -7.87 -5.92 9.80
N VAL A 106 -8.17 -6.58 8.69
CA VAL A 106 -7.27 -7.58 8.07
C VAL A 106 -7.08 -7.30 6.58
N THR A 107 -5.97 -7.79 6.03
CA THR A 107 -5.61 -7.57 4.63
C THR A 107 -6.41 -8.50 3.71
N GLY A 108 -6.99 -7.92 2.65
CA GLY A 108 -8.05 -8.60 1.88
C GLY A 108 -9.28 -8.92 2.75
N GLY A 109 -9.50 -8.16 3.82
CA GLY A 109 -10.60 -8.33 4.78
C GLY A 109 -11.96 -7.91 4.24
N ASN A 110 -11.97 -7.05 3.25
CA ASN A 110 -13.13 -6.59 2.50
C ASN A 110 -13.43 -7.52 1.31
N ASP A 111 -14.72 -7.77 1.04
CA ASP A 111 -15.16 -8.35 -0.24
C ASP A 111 -15.24 -7.27 -1.35
N PHE A 112 -15.11 -5.99 -0.96
CA PHE A 112 -14.76 -4.87 -1.83
C PHE A 112 -13.24 -4.82 -2.00
N ASP A 113 -12.74 -5.31 -3.13
CA ASP A 113 -11.40 -4.98 -3.58
C ASP A 113 -11.46 -3.69 -4.42
N PRO A 114 -11.04 -2.52 -3.89
CA PRO A 114 -11.14 -1.24 -4.61
C PRO A 114 -10.17 -1.14 -5.79
N LEU A 115 -9.21 -2.06 -5.91
CA LEU A 115 -8.14 -2.04 -6.93
C LEU A 115 -8.22 -3.21 -7.91
N GLY A 116 -9.15 -4.14 -7.71
CA GLY A 116 -9.71 -4.98 -8.77
C GLY A 116 -9.08 -6.36 -8.99
N ALA A 117 -8.39 -6.95 -8.00
CA ALA A 117 -7.88 -8.32 -8.13
C ALA A 117 -9.00 -9.40 -8.13
N ASN A 118 -10.24 -9.04 -7.76
CA ASN A 118 -11.43 -9.92 -7.80
C ASN A 118 -11.22 -11.25 -7.06
N GLN A 119 -10.46 -11.23 -5.96
CA GLN A 119 -10.14 -12.41 -5.16
C GLN A 119 -11.08 -12.52 -3.96
N THR A 120 -11.99 -13.48 -4.01
CA THR A 120 -12.93 -13.77 -2.92
C THR A 120 -12.21 -14.32 -1.68
N TRP A 121 -12.69 -13.94 -0.50
CA TRP A 121 -12.19 -14.34 0.82
C TRP A 121 -11.81 -15.83 1.07
N PRO A 122 -12.49 -16.87 0.52
CA PRO A 122 -12.28 -18.26 0.94
C PRO A 122 -10.84 -18.78 0.81
N GLU A 123 -10.05 -18.27 -0.13
CA GLU A 123 -8.66 -18.71 -0.35
C GLU A 123 -7.71 -18.20 0.75
N ARG A 124 -8.01 -17.02 1.34
CA ARG A 124 -7.24 -16.38 2.41
C ARG A 124 -7.43 -17.02 3.79
N GLN A 125 -8.42 -17.90 3.96
CA GLN A 125 -8.70 -18.60 5.24
C GLN A 125 -7.68 -19.70 5.58
N THR A 126 -6.77 -20.04 4.65
CA THR A 126 -5.78 -21.10 4.83
C THR A 126 -4.64 -20.72 5.78
N ASP A 127 -4.32 -19.43 5.88
CA ASP A 127 -3.42 -18.87 6.89
C ASP A 127 -3.94 -17.48 7.33
N PRO A 128 -4.84 -17.42 8.33
CA PRO A 128 -5.35 -16.16 8.85
C PRO A 128 -4.25 -15.29 9.47
N ALA A 129 -3.16 -15.89 9.97
CA ALA A 129 -2.08 -15.17 10.61
C ALA A 129 -1.27 -14.35 9.59
N LYS A 130 -1.04 -14.91 8.40
CA LYS A 130 -0.34 -14.23 7.29
C LYS A 130 -0.99 -12.90 6.88
N PHE A 131 -2.32 -12.80 6.92
CA PHE A 131 -3.07 -11.63 6.46
C PHE A 131 -3.70 -10.78 7.58
N LEU A 132 -3.30 -10.99 8.84
CA LEU A 132 -3.68 -10.08 9.93
C LEU A 132 -3.21 -8.64 9.64
N ASN A 133 -3.90 -7.68 10.25
CA ASN A 133 -3.56 -6.25 10.23
C ASN A 133 -3.71 -5.62 8.84
N ILE A 134 -3.48 -4.31 8.75
CA ILE A 134 -3.61 -3.52 7.53
C ILE A 134 -2.23 -3.40 6.89
N GLN A 135 -1.99 -4.26 5.90
CA GLN A 135 -0.74 -4.41 5.17
C GLN A 135 -0.75 -3.62 3.86
N CYS A 136 0.41 -3.56 3.19
CA CYS A 136 0.65 -2.83 1.93
C CYS A 136 -0.47 -3.02 0.90
N GLU A 137 -0.94 -4.26 0.75
CA GLU A 137 -1.89 -4.67 -0.28
C GLU A 137 -3.34 -4.17 -0.06
N VAL A 138 -3.66 -3.64 1.13
CA VAL A 138 -4.93 -2.91 1.36
C VAL A 138 -4.93 -1.57 0.61
N CYS A 139 -3.76 -0.94 0.50
CA CYS A 139 -3.60 0.37 -0.14
C CYS A 139 -3.08 0.29 -1.58
N HIS A 140 -2.25 -0.71 -1.88
CA HIS A 140 -1.57 -0.87 -3.18
C HIS A 140 -2.15 -1.97 -4.08
N GLY A 141 -3.09 -2.76 -3.57
CA GLY A 141 -3.66 -3.93 -4.25
C GLY A 141 -2.77 -5.17 -4.14
N ALA A 142 -3.23 -6.27 -4.74
CA ALA A 142 -2.51 -7.54 -4.73
C ALA A 142 -1.17 -7.45 -5.49
N GLY A 143 -0.07 -7.78 -4.82
CA GLY A 143 1.27 -7.34 -5.22
C GLY A 143 1.95 -8.07 -6.39
N MET A 144 1.53 -9.29 -6.75
CA MET A 144 2.28 -10.13 -7.70
C MET A 144 1.40 -10.96 -8.64
N ASP A 145 1.72 -10.92 -9.95
CA ASP A 145 1.28 -11.91 -10.95
C ASP A 145 2.36 -12.97 -11.24
N GLN A 146 3.65 -12.63 -11.12
CA GLN A 146 4.83 -13.51 -11.31
C GLN A 146 6.06 -13.07 -10.46
N PRO A 147 6.99 -13.99 -10.10
CA PRO A 147 8.20 -13.68 -9.31
C PRO A 147 9.21 -12.70 -9.92
N TRP A 148 9.04 -12.32 -11.19
CA TRP A 148 9.90 -11.39 -11.94
C TRP A 148 9.08 -10.49 -12.88
N GLY A 149 7.79 -10.29 -12.58
CA GLY A 149 6.93 -9.34 -13.30
C GLY A 149 7.22 -7.89 -12.90
N GLU A 150 6.68 -6.93 -13.64
CA GLU A 150 6.64 -5.55 -13.16
C GLU A 150 5.61 -5.45 -12.04
N ALA A 151 6.07 -5.46 -10.79
CA ALA A 151 5.24 -5.30 -9.60
C ALA A 151 4.62 -3.89 -9.58
N SER A 152 3.43 -3.75 -10.19
CA SER A 152 2.69 -2.50 -10.20
C SER A 152 1.94 -2.30 -8.88
N MET A 153 2.65 -1.98 -7.80
CA MET A 153 2.00 -1.44 -6.61
C MET A 153 1.29 -0.14 -7.00
N ILE A 154 -0.04 -0.13 -6.90
CA ILE A 154 -0.84 1.02 -7.34
C ILE A 154 -0.68 2.12 -6.30
N ILE A 155 -0.18 3.30 -6.69
CA ILE A 155 -0.16 4.46 -5.81
C ILE A 155 -1.45 5.24 -6.03
N ASN A 156 -2.32 5.24 -5.02
CA ASN A 156 -3.59 5.94 -5.04
C ASN A 156 -3.56 7.06 -3.98
N TYR A 157 -3.72 8.30 -4.44
CA TYR A 157 -3.67 9.50 -3.60
C TYR A 157 -5.05 9.94 -3.09
N SER A 158 -6.12 9.23 -3.45
CA SER A 158 -7.49 9.64 -3.16
C SER A 158 -7.87 9.37 -1.71
N ALA A 159 -8.61 10.31 -1.11
CA ALA A 159 -9.21 10.12 0.22
C ALA A 159 -10.14 8.89 0.27
N ALA A 160 -10.76 8.53 -0.87
CA ALA A 160 -11.66 7.40 -1.00
C ALA A 160 -11.02 6.04 -0.63
N LEU A 161 -9.69 5.93 -0.65
CA LEU A 161 -8.97 4.73 -0.20
C LEU A 161 -8.80 4.65 1.33
N CYS A 162 -8.68 5.82 1.98
CA CYS A 162 -8.58 5.93 3.43
C CYS A 162 -9.97 5.86 4.09
N GLU A 163 -11.00 6.30 3.35
CA GLU A 163 -12.37 5.80 3.49
C GLU A 163 -12.46 4.27 3.33
N LEU A 164 -13.66 3.70 3.26
CA LEU A 164 -13.94 2.27 3.52
C LEU A 164 -13.72 1.92 5.01
N CYS A 165 -12.55 2.25 5.55
CA CYS A 165 -12.16 1.98 6.94
C CYS A 165 -12.36 3.20 7.85
N HIS A 166 -11.75 4.35 7.53
CA HIS A 166 -12.02 5.59 8.25
C HIS A 166 -13.33 6.16 7.73
N GLN A 167 -14.36 6.13 8.57
CA GLN A 167 -15.72 6.50 8.17
C GLN A 167 -16.30 7.49 9.17
N PRO A 168 -17.16 8.43 8.73
CA PRO A 168 -17.76 9.42 9.61
C PRO A 168 -18.48 8.78 10.81
N GLY A 169 -17.89 8.93 12.00
CA GLY A 169 -18.42 8.40 13.26
C GLY A 169 -17.79 7.10 13.77
N SER A 170 -16.84 6.48 13.05
CA SER A 170 -16.05 5.34 13.56
C SER A 170 -14.70 5.78 14.16
N SER A 171 -14.10 6.84 13.63
CA SER A 171 -12.85 7.45 14.09
C SER A 171 -12.85 8.96 13.80
N HIS A 172 -11.73 9.65 13.99
CA HIS A 172 -11.59 11.12 13.98
C HIS A 172 -11.87 11.84 12.63
N ASP A 173 -12.39 11.12 11.63
CA ASP A 173 -12.56 11.51 10.23
C ASP A 173 -14.00 11.93 9.88
N ASN A 174 -14.63 12.76 10.72
CA ASN A 174 -16.01 13.23 10.49
C ASN A 174 -16.11 14.65 9.91
N SER A 175 -14.97 15.21 9.48
CA SER A 175 -14.82 16.60 9.04
C SER A 175 -14.17 16.80 7.67
N TYR A 176 -13.25 15.93 7.23
CA TYR A 176 -12.50 16.10 5.97
C TYR A 176 -13.40 16.41 4.77
N TRP A 177 -14.44 15.59 4.55
CA TRP A 177 -15.42 15.74 3.46
C TRP A 177 -16.28 17.01 3.52
N LYS A 178 -16.22 17.78 4.60
CA LYS A 178 -16.86 19.11 4.74
C LYS A 178 -15.89 20.27 4.61
N SER A 179 -14.59 19.98 4.56
CA SER A 179 -13.52 20.98 4.50
C SER A 179 -13.32 21.46 3.07
N ALA A 180 -12.75 22.66 2.92
CA ALA A 180 -12.29 23.15 1.62
C ALA A 180 -11.12 22.33 1.03
N HIS A 181 -10.47 21.47 1.83
CA HIS A 181 -9.41 20.59 1.31
C HIS A 181 -9.99 19.55 0.35
N ALA A 182 -11.16 18.97 0.64
CA ALA A 182 -11.80 17.97 -0.21
C ALA A 182 -12.13 18.51 -1.62
N GLU A 183 -12.49 19.80 -1.73
CA GLU A 183 -12.84 20.45 -2.99
C GLU A 183 -11.70 21.29 -3.59
N SER A 184 -10.51 21.30 -2.96
CA SER A 184 -9.40 22.20 -3.31
C SER A 184 -8.99 22.18 -4.78
N LEU A 185 -8.90 21.00 -5.40
CA LEU A 185 -8.57 20.90 -6.83
C LEU A 185 -9.73 21.36 -7.72
N ALA A 186 -10.98 21.11 -7.33
CA ALA A 186 -12.15 21.56 -8.06
C ALA A 186 -12.27 23.10 -8.04
N ASP A 187 -12.05 23.72 -6.89
CA ASP A 187 -11.99 25.18 -6.72
C ASP A 187 -10.86 25.81 -7.57
N LEU A 188 -9.68 25.17 -7.61
CA LEU A 188 -8.58 25.62 -8.48
C LEU A 188 -8.95 25.52 -9.97
N LEU A 189 -9.49 24.38 -10.41
CA LEU A 189 -9.83 24.15 -11.83
C LEU A 189 -11.02 25.00 -12.30
N ALA A 190 -11.88 25.47 -11.39
CA ALA A 190 -12.94 26.43 -11.67
C ALA A 190 -12.45 27.89 -11.81
N SER A 191 -11.18 28.17 -11.51
CA SER A 191 -10.62 29.53 -11.52
C SER A 191 -10.10 29.97 -12.90
N ASP A 192 -10.53 31.15 -13.36
CA ASP A 192 -10.02 31.83 -14.57
C ASP A 192 -8.51 32.13 -14.54
N HIS A 193 -7.84 31.95 -13.39
CA HIS A 193 -6.41 32.22 -13.20
C HIS A 193 -5.66 31.03 -12.57
N ALA A 194 -6.15 29.80 -12.79
CA ALA A 194 -5.44 28.58 -12.42
C ALA A 194 -4.04 28.53 -13.04
N ALA A 195 -3.05 28.07 -12.27
CA ALA A 195 -1.67 27.89 -12.72
C ALA A 195 -1.00 26.72 -11.99
N ASP A 196 0.02 26.11 -12.60
CA ASP A 196 0.69 24.90 -12.09
C ASP A 196 1.23 25.08 -10.66
N TYR A 197 1.76 26.27 -10.32
CA TYR A 197 2.31 26.54 -8.98
C TYR A 197 1.25 26.44 -7.87
N CYS A 198 -0.04 26.58 -8.17
CA CYS A 198 -1.11 26.41 -7.19
C CYS A 198 -1.22 24.95 -6.71
N LEU A 199 -0.81 23.97 -7.52
CA LEU A 199 -0.89 22.56 -7.18
C LEU A 199 -0.05 22.18 -5.96
N SER A 200 1.02 22.93 -5.67
CA SER A 200 1.81 22.79 -4.43
C SER A 200 0.98 22.81 -3.15
N CYS A 201 -0.19 23.47 -3.18
CA CYS A 201 -1.09 23.60 -2.03
C CYS A 201 -2.51 23.07 -2.28
N MET A 202 -2.92 22.97 -3.55
CA MET A 202 -4.30 22.66 -3.96
C MET A 202 -4.45 21.24 -4.54
N SER A 203 -3.40 20.43 -4.54
CA SER A 203 -3.47 19.00 -4.87
C SER A 203 -2.63 18.16 -3.92
N THR A 204 -3.00 16.89 -3.72
CA THR A 204 -2.22 15.98 -2.88
C THR A 204 -0.82 15.74 -3.46
N GLN A 205 -0.73 15.53 -4.77
CA GLN A 205 0.53 15.24 -5.44
C GLN A 205 1.50 16.42 -5.35
N GLY A 206 1.03 17.66 -5.52
CA GLY A 206 1.87 18.85 -5.37
C GLY A 206 2.27 19.12 -3.92
N ALA A 207 1.39 18.87 -2.94
CA ALA A 207 1.73 18.94 -1.52
C ALA A 207 2.78 17.90 -1.09
N LEU A 208 2.85 16.77 -1.79
CA LEU A 208 3.91 15.75 -1.66
C LEU A 208 5.20 16.09 -2.42
N GLY A 209 5.29 17.26 -3.08
CA GLY A 209 6.46 17.70 -3.83
C GLY A 209 6.68 16.96 -5.16
N LEU A 210 5.66 16.29 -5.70
CA LEU A 210 5.75 15.62 -7.00
C LEU A 210 5.70 16.63 -8.14
N ASP A 211 6.42 16.34 -9.23
CA ASP A 211 6.42 17.18 -10.44
C ASP A 211 5.08 17.03 -11.18
N VAL A 212 4.19 18.02 -11.00
CA VAL A 212 2.82 18.03 -11.54
C VAL A 212 2.46 19.37 -12.18
N SER A 213 1.56 19.31 -13.15
CA SER A 213 0.99 20.46 -13.85
C SER A 213 -0.53 20.33 -13.95
N LEU A 214 -1.24 21.37 -14.36
CA LEU A 214 -2.69 21.33 -14.59
C LEU A 214 -3.10 20.32 -15.69
N ASN A 215 -2.14 19.83 -16.49
CA ASN A 215 -2.37 18.76 -17.48
C ASN A 215 -2.10 17.35 -16.92
N THR A 216 -1.65 17.21 -15.67
CA THR A 216 -1.42 15.90 -15.05
C THR A 216 -2.75 15.19 -14.82
N THR A 217 -2.88 13.98 -15.36
CA THR A 217 -4.06 13.12 -15.15
C THR A 217 -4.08 12.54 -13.74
N ASN A 218 -5.27 12.32 -13.20
CA ASN A 218 -5.50 11.71 -11.87
C ASN A 218 -4.85 12.51 -10.72
N LEU A 219 -4.85 13.84 -10.83
CA LEU A 219 -4.64 14.72 -9.68
C LEU A 219 -5.83 14.58 -8.72
N GLU A 220 -5.52 14.57 -7.43
CA GLU A 220 -6.52 14.56 -6.36
C GLU A 220 -6.47 15.90 -5.62
N SER A 221 -7.62 16.37 -5.13
CA SER A 221 -7.68 17.38 -4.07
C SER A 221 -6.76 16.99 -2.89
N VAL A 222 -6.37 17.98 -2.08
CA VAL A 222 -5.63 17.74 -0.82
C VAL A 222 -6.38 16.70 0.03
N SER A 223 -5.77 15.52 0.21
CA SER A 223 -6.36 14.33 0.81
C SER A 223 -5.62 13.91 2.08
N CYS A 224 -6.03 12.79 2.67
CA CYS A 224 -5.44 12.21 3.87
C CYS A 224 -3.91 12.11 3.79
N VAL A 225 -3.36 11.65 2.65
CA VAL A 225 -1.92 11.39 2.51
C VAL A 225 -1.09 12.65 2.26
N ALA A 226 -1.71 13.81 2.02
CA ALA A 226 -1.00 15.10 2.02
C ALA A 226 -0.53 15.49 3.43
N CYS A 227 -1.26 15.06 4.47
CA CYS A 227 -0.95 15.34 5.87
C CYS A 227 -0.35 14.14 6.62
N HIS A 228 -0.81 12.93 6.29
CA HIS A 228 -0.39 11.69 6.93
C HIS A 228 0.55 10.86 6.03
N ASP A 229 1.46 10.12 6.65
CA ASP A 229 2.31 9.16 5.99
C ASP A 229 1.96 7.72 6.42
N PRO A 230 1.34 6.89 5.55
CA PRO A 230 0.97 5.52 5.89
C PRO A 230 2.18 4.61 6.14
N HIS A 231 3.39 5.01 5.72
CA HIS A 231 4.64 4.26 5.85
C HIS A 231 5.53 4.78 6.99
N SER A 232 5.11 5.78 7.76
CA SER A 232 5.94 6.36 8.84
C SER A 232 5.20 6.46 10.16
N HIS A 233 5.91 6.18 11.25
CA HIS A 233 5.50 6.49 12.63
C HIS A 233 6.52 7.44 13.30
N THR A 234 7.17 8.30 12.49
CA THR A 234 8.16 9.28 13.00
C THR A 234 7.51 10.33 13.90
N TYR A 235 6.31 10.79 13.54
CA TYR A 235 5.51 11.73 14.31
C TYR A 235 4.18 11.10 14.76
N GLU A 236 3.58 11.67 15.81
CA GLU A 236 2.32 11.18 16.37
C GLU A 236 1.19 11.23 15.32
N ALA A 237 0.25 10.28 15.41
CA ALA A 237 -0.82 10.08 14.43
C ALA A 237 -0.34 9.93 12.97
N GLN A 238 0.93 9.54 12.76
CA GLN A 238 1.54 9.38 11.45
C GLN A 238 1.54 10.66 10.61
N LEU A 239 1.65 11.84 11.25
CA LEU A 239 1.78 13.11 10.52
C LEU A 239 3.12 13.19 9.77
N ARG A 240 3.17 14.00 8.71
CA ARG A 240 4.41 14.27 7.94
C ARG A 240 5.39 15.23 8.61
N TYR A 241 4.90 16.03 9.56
CA TYR A 241 5.66 17.05 10.29
C TYR A 241 5.39 16.93 11.79
N GLN A 242 6.25 17.52 12.62
CA GLN A 242 6.21 17.30 14.07
C GLN A 242 5.01 17.96 14.75
N ASP A 243 4.56 19.11 14.24
CA ASP A 243 3.48 19.91 14.83
C ASP A 243 2.54 20.53 13.77
N SER A 244 1.44 21.11 14.24
CA SER A 244 0.41 21.67 13.37
C SER A 244 0.83 22.96 12.65
N ILE A 245 1.81 23.69 13.19
CA ILE A 245 2.29 24.96 12.60
C ILE A 245 3.18 24.63 11.40
N GLU A 246 4.10 23.67 11.54
CA GLU A 246 4.96 23.22 10.43
C GLU A 246 4.15 22.53 9.33
N LEU A 247 3.21 21.64 9.68
CA LEU A 247 2.34 20.95 8.72
C LEU A 247 1.45 21.93 7.95
N CYS A 248 0.67 22.76 8.66
CA CYS A 248 -0.22 23.71 8.00
C CYS A 248 0.58 24.82 7.27
N GLY A 249 1.77 25.16 7.77
CA GLY A 249 2.66 26.17 7.20
C GLY A 249 3.16 25.87 5.78
N GLN A 250 3.19 24.59 5.37
CA GLN A 250 3.54 24.20 3.99
C GLN A 250 2.63 24.87 2.95
N CYS A 251 1.36 25.08 3.28
CA CYS A 251 0.37 25.70 2.39
C CYS A 251 -0.11 27.06 2.90
N HIS A 252 -0.35 27.18 4.20
CA HIS A 252 -0.84 28.38 4.87
C HIS A 252 0.34 29.19 5.42
N SER A 253 0.99 29.98 4.57
CA SER A 253 2.15 30.83 4.89
C SER A 253 1.97 31.86 6.04
N GLN A 254 0.77 31.96 6.62
CA GLN A 254 0.48 32.74 7.82
C GLN A 254 0.43 31.89 9.10
N ALA A 255 0.70 30.58 9.05
CA ALA A 255 0.71 29.68 10.21
C ALA A 255 1.73 30.13 11.28
N GLU A 256 2.90 30.67 10.88
CA GLU A 256 3.90 31.25 11.79
C GLU A 256 3.32 32.38 12.67
N LEU A 257 2.30 33.11 12.21
CA LEU A 257 1.63 34.14 13.01
C LEU A 257 0.88 33.54 14.22
N PHE A 258 0.53 32.25 14.16
CA PHE A 258 -0.10 31.53 15.26
C PHE A 258 0.87 31.22 16.40
N GLU A 259 2.12 30.87 16.10
CA GLU A 259 3.16 30.47 17.07
C GLU A 259 3.33 31.51 18.20
N ASN A 260 3.31 32.79 17.85
CA ASN A 260 3.47 33.88 18.79
C ASN A 260 2.14 34.46 19.33
N SER A 261 1.01 33.90 18.92
CA SER A 261 -0.33 34.36 19.29
C SER A 261 -0.70 34.07 20.75
N ALA A 262 -1.79 34.68 21.22
CA ALA A 262 -2.37 34.35 22.52
C ALA A 262 -2.97 32.93 22.57
N HIS A 263 -3.34 32.35 21.42
CA HIS A 263 -3.92 31.01 21.34
C HIS A 263 -2.84 29.92 21.50
N SER A 264 -1.72 30.02 20.77
CA SER A 264 -0.58 29.11 20.96
C SER A 264 -0.02 29.20 22.39
N LYS A 265 0.10 30.42 22.96
CA LYS A 265 0.47 30.63 24.37
C LYS A 265 -0.51 30.04 25.40
N ALA A 266 -1.73 29.70 24.99
CA ALA A 266 -2.71 28.99 25.80
C ALA A 266 -2.66 27.46 25.63
N GLY A 267 -1.74 26.93 24.81
CA GLY A 267 -1.62 25.51 24.50
C GLY A 267 -2.67 25.01 23.51
N LEU A 268 -3.20 25.90 22.65
CA LEU A 268 -4.08 25.52 21.55
C LEU A 268 -3.26 25.28 20.29
N GLU A 269 -3.66 24.26 19.52
CA GLU A 269 -3.13 23.92 18.19
C GLU A 269 -4.09 24.37 17.09
N CYS A 270 -3.66 24.39 15.83
CA CYS A 270 -4.57 24.66 14.70
C CYS A 270 -5.75 23.67 14.68
N THR A 271 -5.47 22.39 14.98
CA THR A 271 -6.42 21.29 15.11
C THR A 271 -7.36 21.40 16.32
N SER A 272 -7.15 22.35 17.22
CA SER A 272 -8.10 22.65 18.31
C SER A 272 -9.36 23.37 17.82
N CYS A 273 -9.36 23.86 16.56
CA CYS A 273 -10.49 24.57 15.94
C CYS A 273 -10.74 24.16 14.47
N HIS A 274 -9.72 23.70 13.75
CA HIS A 274 -9.81 23.26 12.35
C HIS A 274 -9.58 21.76 12.25
N CYS A 275 -10.66 21.01 12.00
CA CYS A 275 -10.66 19.57 11.75
C CYS A 275 -11.19 19.30 10.33
#